data_AF-A0A9P6DQR8-F1
#
_entry.id   AF-A0A9P6DQR8-F1
#
_cell.length_a   1.000
_cell.length_b   1.000
_cell.length_c   1.000
_cell.angle_alpha   90.00
_cell.angle_beta   90.00
_cell.angle_gamma   90.00
#
_symmetry.space_group_name_H-M   'P 1'
#
loop_
_entity.id
_entity.type
_entity.pdbx_description
1 polymer ?
#
loop_
_entity_poly.entity_id
_entity_poly.type
_entity_poly.pdbx_seq_one_letter_code
_entity_poly.pdbx_strand_id
1 'polypeptide(L)'
;MDILDKHYRTEDHVFIYDNATTHKKCADDALSARHMPKYPPNPNGKGRKKGENWGVKVPLLGPNGNVIHGSDGKVVKVFKKMADAQFSDGRPQPLYFPDDHPQYPGLFKGMAVILEERGFSNARSLKAECKGFKCAPGITDCCCQRILFNQPDFVGVKSLLEDVCERRGYRVIFLPKFHPELNFIEMCWGYAKRVYCQFPISSDPMILEKNALAALESIPLLSMRRFSNRSLRFMDGYRCGLNGSEAIWAVKKYHGHRCLPPELVHEIEFERKKAAATS
;
A
#
# COMPACT_ATOMS: atom_id res chain seq x y z
N MET A 1 -0.06 3.60 -20.24
CA MET A 1 -0.22 5.06 -20.34
C MET A 1 -0.19 5.53 -21.80
N ASP A 2 0.64 4.92 -22.67
CA ASP A 2 0.70 5.27 -24.11
C ASP A 2 -0.65 5.29 -24.83
N ILE A 3 -1.56 4.36 -24.51
CA ILE A 3 -2.91 4.33 -25.08
C ILE A 3 -3.69 5.62 -24.74
N LEU A 4 -3.59 6.08 -23.49
CA LEU A 4 -4.27 7.30 -23.02
C LEU A 4 -3.63 8.53 -23.65
N ASP A 5 -2.28 8.59 -23.69
CA ASP A 5 -1.52 9.65 -24.35
C ASP A 5 -1.89 9.78 -25.84
N LYS A 6 -2.11 8.66 -26.51
CA LYS A 6 -2.41 8.59 -27.94
C LYS A 6 -3.86 8.91 -28.27
N HIS A 7 -4.81 8.42 -27.49
CA HIS A 7 -6.23 8.41 -27.87
C HIS A 7 -7.12 9.34 -27.04
N TYR A 8 -6.67 9.76 -25.86
CA TYR A 8 -7.52 10.47 -24.90
C TYR A 8 -6.81 11.66 -24.23
N ARG A 9 -5.86 12.30 -24.92
CA ARG A 9 -4.97 13.33 -24.36
C ARG A 9 -5.67 14.54 -23.74
N THR A 10 -6.90 14.84 -24.16
CA THR A 10 -7.68 15.99 -23.67
C THR A 10 -8.51 15.68 -22.42
N GLU A 11 -8.54 14.42 -21.99
CA GLU A 11 -9.31 13.99 -20.83
C GLU A 11 -8.40 13.85 -19.59
N ASP A 12 -8.99 14.07 -18.42
CA ASP A 12 -8.31 13.81 -17.15
C ASP A 12 -8.33 12.31 -16.84
N HIS A 13 -7.14 11.74 -16.64
CA HIS A 13 -6.98 10.31 -16.37
C HIS A 13 -6.55 10.05 -14.94
N VAL A 14 -7.19 9.07 -14.32
CA VAL A 14 -6.84 8.58 -12.98
C VAL A 14 -6.76 7.06 -13.02
N PHE A 15 -5.61 6.51 -12.63
CA PHE A 15 -5.48 5.08 -12.43
C PHE A 15 -5.96 4.69 -11.04
N ILE A 16 -6.88 3.75 -10.99
CA ILE A 16 -7.43 3.23 -9.73
C ILE A 16 -6.93 1.81 -9.56
N TYR A 17 -6.27 1.55 -8.43
CA TYR A 17 -5.79 0.22 -8.06
C TYR A 17 -6.42 -0.22 -6.75
N ASP A 18 -6.61 -1.53 -6.61
CA ASP A 18 -6.91 -2.08 -5.30
C ASP A 18 -5.68 -1.92 -4.37
N ASN A 19 -5.87 -2.21 -3.09
CA ASN A 19 -4.83 -2.03 -2.09
C ASN A 19 -3.97 -3.28 -1.94
N ALA A 20 -3.73 -4.01 -3.04
CA ALA A 20 -2.87 -5.18 -3.04
C ALA A 20 -1.44 -4.80 -2.65
N THR A 21 -0.76 -5.70 -1.93
CA THR A 21 0.60 -5.46 -1.44
C THR A 21 1.61 -5.25 -2.57
N THR A 22 1.36 -5.84 -3.74
CA THR A 22 2.18 -5.70 -4.94
C THR A 22 2.16 -4.28 -5.50
N HIS A 23 1.00 -3.62 -5.50
CA HIS A 23 0.88 -2.24 -5.97
C HIS A 23 1.55 -1.22 -5.05
N LYS A 24 1.71 -1.59 -3.77
CA LYS A 24 2.39 -0.77 -2.76
C LYS A 24 3.88 -1.10 -2.59
N LYS A 25 4.47 -1.82 -3.56
CA LYS A 25 5.91 -2.09 -3.55
C LYS A 25 6.66 -0.77 -3.75
N CYS A 26 7.45 -0.37 -2.75
CA CYS A 26 8.38 0.75 -2.86
C CYS A 26 9.70 0.30 -3.53
N ALA A 27 10.55 1.26 -3.86
CA ALA A 27 11.91 0.96 -4.32
C ALA A 27 12.68 0.14 -3.27
N ASP A 28 13.64 -0.65 -3.74
CA ASP A 28 14.42 -1.59 -2.93
C ASP A 28 15.28 -0.91 -1.83
N ASP A 29 15.60 0.37 -2.02
CA ASP A 29 16.31 1.26 -1.08
C ASP A 29 15.38 2.28 -0.41
N ALA A 30 14.07 2.20 -0.63
CA ALA A 30 13.13 3.16 -0.07
C ALA A 30 13.17 3.15 1.47
N LEU A 31 12.89 4.31 2.07
CA LEU A 31 12.87 4.47 3.51
C LEU A 31 11.84 3.55 4.17
N SER A 32 12.23 2.94 5.28
CA SER A 32 11.32 2.18 6.12
C SER A 32 11.73 2.26 7.57
N ALA A 33 10.77 2.59 8.45
CA ALA A 33 10.98 2.52 9.90
C ALA A 33 10.93 1.07 10.44
N ARG A 34 10.61 0.08 9.60
CA ARG A 34 10.41 -1.30 10.05
C ARG A 34 11.74 -2.01 10.31
N HIS A 35 11.82 -2.69 11.45
CA HIS A 35 12.96 -3.52 11.84
C HIS A 35 14.31 -2.79 11.96
N MET A 36 14.32 -1.46 11.97
CA MET A 36 15.52 -0.67 12.23
C MET A 36 16.04 -0.94 13.65
N PRO A 37 17.35 -1.17 13.86
CA PRO A 37 17.92 -1.27 15.18
C PRO A 37 17.91 0.11 15.85
N LYS A 38 17.79 0.12 17.19
CA LYS A 38 17.84 1.37 17.96
C LYS A 38 19.21 2.03 17.93
N TYR A 39 20.27 1.24 17.98
CA TYR A 39 21.65 1.68 18.05
C TYR A 39 22.45 1.17 16.84
N PRO A 40 23.60 1.78 16.54
CA PRO A 40 24.51 1.25 15.54
C PRO A 40 24.84 -0.24 15.80
N PRO A 41 24.97 -1.07 14.76
CA PRO A 41 25.50 -2.41 14.90
C PRO A 41 26.84 -2.39 15.65
N ASN A 42 27.05 -3.29 16.61
CA ASN A 42 28.32 -3.37 17.33
C ASN A 42 29.37 -4.07 16.43
N PRO A 43 30.40 -3.36 15.93
CA PRO A 43 31.43 -3.98 15.09
C PRO A 43 32.21 -5.08 15.83
N ASN A 44 32.28 -5.00 17.16
CA ASN A 44 32.96 -5.95 18.05
C ASN A 44 31.99 -6.93 18.74
N GLY A 45 30.76 -7.08 18.24
CA GLY A 45 29.76 -7.99 18.80
C GLY A 45 30.20 -9.46 18.82
N LYS A 46 29.48 -10.33 19.55
CA LYS A 46 29.72 -11.79 19.57
C LYS A 46 28.65 -12.53 18.74
N GLY A 47 29.03 -13.67 18.14
CA GLY A 47 28.12 -14.55 17.39
C GLY A 47 27.82 -14.09 15.96
N ARG A 48 26.70 -14.58 15.37
CA ARG A 48 26.28 -14.32 13.97
C ARG A 48 26.05 -12.85 13.62
N LYS A 49 25.99 -11.94 14.59
CA LYS A 49 25.78 -10.50 14.39
C LYS A 49 27.07 -9.66 14.46
N LYS A 50 28.23 -10.30 14.60
CA LYS A 50 29.52 -9.60 14.63
C LYS A 50 29.83 -9.01 13.26
N GLY A 51 29.91 -7.69 13.17
CA GLY A 51 30.28 -6.98 11.93
C GLY A 51 29.20 -6.92 10.85
N GLU A 52 28.00 -7.47 11.08
CA GLU A 52 26.90 -7.36 10.12
C GLU A 52 26.24 -5.97 10.23
N ASN A 53 26.35 -5.18 9.17
CA ASN A 53 25.66 -3.90 9.05
C ASN A 53 24.13 -4.10 8.87
N TRP A 54 23.33 -3.05 9.08
CA TRP A 54 21.87 -3.11 8.93
C TRP A 54 21.38 -2.37 7.69
N GLY A 55 20.41 -2.95 6.98
CA GLY A 55 19.88 -2.42 5.72
C GLY A 55 18.83 -3.35 5.12
N VAL A 56 18.41 -3.05 3.90
CA VAL A 56 17.37 -3.81 3.21
C VAL A 56 18.00 -5.04 2.55
N LYS A 57 17.38 -6.21 2.75
CA LYS A 57 17.80 -7.45 2.07
C LYS A 57 16.97 -7.63 0.82
N VAL A 58 17.60 -7.47 -0.34
CA VAL A 58 16.94 -7.52 -1.65
C VAL A 58 17.37 -8.78 -2.40
N PRO A 59 16.51 -9.38 -3.23
CA PRO A 59 16.90 -10.51 -4.08
C PRO A 59 18.10 -10.16 -4.94
N LEU A 60 19.09 -11.04 -5.00
CA LEU A 60 20.20 -10.90 -5.93
C LEU A 60 19.69 -11.20 -7.34
N LEU A 61 19.90 -10.25 -8.26
CA LEU A 61 19.55 -10.41 -9.67
C LEU A 61 20.79 -10.82 -10.46
N GLY A 62 20.63 -11.77 -11.37
CA GLY A 62 21.64 -12.13 -12.36
C GLY A 62 21.71 -11.13 -13.53
N PRO A 63 22.63 -11.35 -14.49
CA PRO A 63 22.82 -10.45 -15.63
C PRO A 63 21.55 -10.17 -16.44
N ASN A 64 20.63 -11.13 -16.47
CA ASN A 64 19.38 -11.04 -17.23
C ASN A 64 18.19 -10.50 -16.40
N GLY A 65 18.44 -10.01 -15.17
CA GLY A 65 17.40 -9.54 -14.25
C GLY A 65 16.63 -10.65 -13.50
N ASN A 66 16.99 -11.91 -13.71
CA ASN A 66 16.37 -13.05 -13.01
C ASN A 66 16.90 -13.18 -11.58
N VAL A 67 16.03 -13.59 -10.66
CA VAL A 67 16.40 -13.84 -9.26
C VAL A 67 17.32 -15.06 -9.16
N ILE A 68 18.48 -14.90 -8.52
CA ILE A 68 19.43 -15.97 -8.27
C ILE A 68 18.96 -16.82 -7.08
N HIS A 69 18.92 -18.13 -7.29
CA HIS A 69 18.63 -19.11 -6.25
C HIS A 69 19.93 -19.82 -5.84
N GLY A 70 20.10 -20.06 -4.55
CA GLY A 70 21.22 -20.82 -4.01
C GLY A 70 21.07 -22.31 -4.30
N SER A 71 22.08 -23.09 -3.95
CA SER A 71 22.07 -24.56 -4.07
C SER A 71 20.96 -25.23 -3.25
N ASP A 72 20.41 -24.53 -2.25
CA ASP A 72 19.27 -24.97 -1.44
C ASP A 72 17.90 -24.57 -2.02
N GLY A 73 17.88 -23.98 -3.23
CA GLY A 73 16.68 -23.48 -3.89
C GLY A 73 16.13 -22.18 -3.29
N LYS A 74 16.77 -21.58 -2.29
CA LYS A 74 16.32 -20.31 -1.71
C LYS A 74 16.87 -19.12 -2.48
N VAL A 75 16.08 -18.05 -2.52
CA VAL A 75 16.52 -16.77 -3.10
C VAL A 75 17.73 -16.24 -2.35
N VAL A 76 18.83 -16.03 -3.08
CA VAL A 76 20.01 -15.34 -2.55
C VAL A 76 19.64 -13.88 -2.37
N LYS A 77 19.96 -13.31 -1.21
CA LYS A 77 19.68 -11.90 -0.91
C LYS A 77 20.98 -11.14 -0.69
N VAL A 78 21.06 -9.94 -1.26
CA VAL A 78 22.14 -9.00 -1.01
C VAL A 78 21.67 -7.84 -0.15
N PHE A 79 22.63 -7.22 0.50
CA PHE A 79 22.43 -6.03 1.30
C PHE A 79 22.34 -4.79 0.41
N LYS A 80 21.33 -3.95 0.64
CA LYS A 80 21.20 -2.63 0.03
C LYS A 80 21.04 -1.57 1.13
N LYS A 81 21.84 -0.50 1.05
CA LYS A 81 21.66 0.68 1.92
C LYS A 81 20.33 1.34 1.56
N MET A 82 19.57 1.77 2.57
CA MET A 82 18.44 2.67 2.31
C MET A 82 18.96 4.00 1.77
N ALA A 83 18.15 4.65 0.94
CA ALA A 83 18.37 6.02 0.50
C ALA A 83 18.41 6.96 1.72
N ASP A 84 18.99 8.14 1.51
CA ASP A 84 19.00 9.18 2.53
C ASP A 84 17.56 9.59 2.88
N ALA A 85 17.36 9.83 4.16
CA ALA A 85 16.13 10.43 4.66
C ALA A 85 16.16 11.94 4.43
N GLN A 86 15.14 12.66 4.87
CA GLN A 86 15.08 14.11 4.71
C GLN A 86 14.78 14.82 6.04
N PHE A 87 15.53 15.87 6.34
CA PHE A 87 15.20 16.80 7.42
C PHE A 87 13.99 17.66 7.05
N SER A 88 13.39 18.32 8.04
CA SER A 88 12.24 19.20 7.83
C SER A 88 12.52 20.41 6.93
N ASP A 89 13.79 20.80 6.80
CA ASP A 89 14.26 21.87 5.91
C ASP A 89 14.59 21.37 4.49
N GLY A 90 14.33 20.09 4.20
CA GLY A 90 14.57 19.48 2.89
C GLY A 90 15.99 18.96 2.68
N ARG A 91 16.93 19.19 3.61
CA ARG A 91 18.30 18.64 3.46
C ARG A 91 18.31 17.11 3.61
N PRO A 92 19.14 16.40 2.84
CA PRO A 92 19.34 14.96 3.04
C PRO A 92 19.87 14.66 4.45
N GLN A 93 19.34 13.61 5.06
CA GLN A 93 19.84 12.99 6.28
C GLN A 93 20.39 11.60 5.96
N PRO A 94 21.72 11.44 5.91
CA PRO A 94 22.33 10.13 5.77
C PRO A 94 21.93 9.21 6.92
N LEU A 95 21.47 8.01 6.59
CA LEU A 95 21.11 6.97 7.58
C LEU A 95 22.28 6.10 8.01
N TYR A 96 23.39 6.23 7.30
CA TYR A 96 24.64 5.53 7.52
C TYR A 96 25.70 6.55 7.88
N PHE A 97 26.65 6.16 8.73
CA PHE A 97 27.83 6.95 8.97
C PHE A 97 28.71 7.00 7.71
N PRO A 98 29.50 8.08 7.54
CA PRO A 98 30.56 8.15 6.53
C PRO A 98 31.52 6.97 6.62
N ASP A 99 32.15 6.61 5.50
CA ASP A 99 33.10 5.48 5.45
C ASP A 99 34.41 5.79 6.21
N ASP A 100 34.70 7.06 6.52
CA ASP A 100 35.83 7.52 7.34
C ASP A 100 35.46 7.75 8.82
N HIS A 101 34.23 7.41 9.25
CA HIS A 101 33.79 7.63 10.63
C HIS A 101 34.65 6.83 11.63
N PRO A 102 35.21 7.46 12.68
CA PRO A 102 36.26 6.85 13.51
C PRO A 102 35.83 5.58 14.26
N GLN A 103 34.54 5.47 14.62
CA GLN A 103 34.02 4.36 15.41
C GLN A 103 33.08 3.41 14.64
N TYR A 104 32.48 3.89 13.55
CA TYR A 104 31.34 3.22 12.90
C TYR A 104 31.36 3.41 11.37
N PRO A 105 32.51 3.22 10.70
CA PRO A 105 32.65 3.55 9.28
C PRO A 105 31.63 2.81 8.42
N GLY A 106 30.80 3.56 7.67
CA GLY A 106 29.79 3.01 6.77
C GLY A 106 28.60 2.29 7.45
N LEU A 107 28.57 2.23 8.78
CA LEU A 107 27.54 1.51 9.53
C LEU A 107 26.23 2.30 9.63
N PHE A 108 25.13 1.59 9.75
CA PHE A 108 23.82 2.20 9.99
C PHE A 108 23.78 2.87 11.37
N LYS A 109 23.27 4.12 11.42
CA LYS A 109 23.29 4.97 12.62
C LYS A 109 22.43 4.47 13.78
N GLY A 110 21.37 3.71 13.49
CA GLY A 110 20.36 3.34 14.47
C GLY A 110 19.34 4.46 14.70
N MET A 111 18.11 4.07 15.06
CA MET A 111 17.00 5.03 15.21
C MET A 111 17.27 6.12 16.24
N ALA A 112 17.96 5.81 17.34
CA ALA A 112 18.21 6.81 18.39
C ALA A 112 19.06 7.97 17.89
N VAL A 113 20.14 7.70 17.15
CA VAL A 113 21.01 8.74 16.56
C VAL A 113 20.26 9.53 15.50
N ILE A 114 19.55 8.84 14.60
CA ILE A 114 18.74 9.48 13.55
C ILE A 114 17.71 10.44 14.15
N LEU A 115 17.07 10.06 15.26
CA LEU A 115 16.09 10.89 15.95
C LEU A 115 16.73 12.04 16.74
N GLU A 116 17.89 11.83 17.36
CA GLU A 116 18.65 12.92 18.01
C GLU A 116 19.06 14.00 17.02
N GLU A 117 19.53 13.61 15.82
CA GLU A 117 19.84 14.52 14.72
C GLU A 117 18.60 15.33 14.28
N ARG A 118 17.39 14.80 14.51
CA ARG A 118 16.11 15.47 14.25
C ARG A 118 15.57 16.27 15.44
N GLY A 119 16.31 16.38 16.54
CA GLY A 119 15.93 17.15 17.73
C GLY A 119 15.19 16.37 18.82
N PHE A 120 15.02 15.05 18.69
CA PHE A 120 14.42 14.22 19.74
C PHE A 120 15.48 13.82 20.78
N SER A 121 15.79 14.73 21.70
CA SER A 121 16.83 14.55 22.72
C SER A 121 16.61 13.36 23.66
N ASN A 122 15.38 12.89 23.83
CA ASN A 122 15.04 11.72 24.64
C ASN A 122 15.11 10.38 23.86
N ALA A 123 15.51 10.37 22.59
CA ALA A 123 15.45 9.15 21.77
C ALA A 123 16.22 7.96 22.34
N ARG A 124 17.32 8.20 23.08
CA ARG A 124 18.07 7.14 23.76
C ARG A 124 17.36 6.53 24.96
N SER A 125 16.49 7.26 25.65
CA SER A 125 15.73 6.72 26.79
C SER A 125 14.49 5.95 26.34
N LEU A 126 13.98 6.22 25.14
CA LEU A 126 12.85 5.50 24.56
C LEU A 126 13.20 4.04 24.24
N LYS A 127 12.23 3.14 24.33
CA LYS A 127 12.37 1.78 23.78
C LYS A 127 12.49 1.81 22.24
N ALA A 128 13.13 0.79 21.67
CA ALA A 128 13.29 0.65 20.23
C ALA A 128 11.92 0.58 19.51
N GLU A 129 11.09 -0.37 19.95
CA GLU A 129 9.73 -0.59 19.47
C GLU A 129 8.81 -1.02 20.62
N CYS A 130 7.51 -0.81 20.46
CA CYS A 130 6.50 -1.50 21.28
C CYS A 130 6.43 -2.97 20.85
N LYS A 131 5.98 -3.85 21.74
CA LYS A 131 5.85 -5.29 21.43
C LYS A 131 5.03 -5.50 20.15
N GLY A 132 5.68 -6.02 19.10
CA GLY A 132 5.05 -6.26 17.79
C GLY A 132 4.54 -5.00 17.09
N PHE A 133 5.13 -3.84 17.38
CA PHE A 133 4.72 -2.52 16.90
C PHE A 133 3.25 -2.13 17.22
N LYS A 134 2.64 -2.79 18.21
CA LYS A 134 1.29 -2.49 18.70
C LYS A 134 1.34 -1.35 19.72
N CYS A 135 1.40 -0.12 19.21
CA CYS A 135 1.40 1.09 20.04
C CYS A 135 -0.04 1.44 20.44
N ALA A 136 -0.22 2.16 21.55
CA ALA A 136 -1.54 2.63 21.97
C ALA A 136 -2.14 3.56 20.89
N PRO A 137 -3.45 3.47 20.58
CA PRO A 137 -4.10 4.34 19.62
C PRO A 137 -3.89 5.82 19.96
N GLY A 138 -3.62 6.66 18.94
CA GLY A 138 -3.39 8.09 19.11
C GLY A 138 -1.99 8.49 19.60
N ILE A 139 -1.20 7.54 20.13
CA ILE A 139 0.15 7.84 20.63
C ILE A 139 1.18 7.75 19.50
N THR A 140 1.95 8.82 19.31
CA THR A 140 2.90 8.98 18.20
C THR A 140 4.37 9.00 18.63
N ASP A 141 4.66 8.99 19.94
CA ASP A 141 5.99 9.20 20.52
C ASP A 141 6.45 8.11 21.51
N CYS A 142 5.71 7.02 21.65
CA CYS A 142 5.97 6.00 22.66
C CYS A 142 7.26 5.18 22.48
N CYS A 143 7.87 5.18 21.29
CA CYS A 143 9.10 4.45 20.97
C CYS A 143 9.77 5.03 19.74
N CYS A 144 11.08 4.77 19.58
CA CYS A 144 11.86 5.31 18.46
C CYS A 144 11.22 4.98 17.10
N GLN A 145 10.80 3.72 16.92
CA GLN A 145 10.17 3.29 15.68
C GLN A 145 8.88 4.04 15.39
N ARG A 146 8.04 4.32 16.41
CA ARG A 146 6.76 5.03 16.22
C ARG A 146 6.99 6.49 15.84
N ILE A 147 7.95 7.17 16.48
CA ILE A 147 8.32 8.55 16.12
C ILE A 147 8.78 8.59 14.68
N LEU A 148 9.75 7.73 14.32
CA LEU A 148 10.34 7.71 12.99
C LEU A 148 9.32 7.32 11.91
N PHE A 149 8.45 6.35 12.19
CA PHE A 149 7.37 5.93 11.31
C PHE A 149 6.39 7.07 10.99
N ASN A 150 6.20 8.01 11.90
CA ASN A 150 5.31 9.16 11.72
C ASN A 150 6.02 10.39 11.13
N GLN A 151 7.32 10.31 10.83
CA GLN A 151 8.03 11.41 10.18
C GLN A 151 7.55 11.58 8.72
N PRO A 152 7.44 12.81 8.20
CA PRO A 152 6.84 13.06 6.88
C PRO A 152 7.50 12.29 5.73
N ASP A 153 8.84 12.20 5.73
CA ASP A 153 9.64 11.50 4.72
C ASP A 153 9.49 9.97 4.80
N PHE A 154 9.23 9.41 5.98
CA PHE A 154 8.97 7.99 6.18
C PHE A 154 7.52 7.59 5.87
N VAL A 155 6.55 8.49 6.08
CA VAL A 155 5.13 8.27 5.73
C VAL A 155 4.90 8.46 4.23
N GLY A 156 5.55 9.47 3.63
CA GLY A 156 5.37 9.89 2.25
C GLY A 156 6.11 9.06 1.20
N VAL A 157 6.66 7.89 1.56
CA VAL A 157 7.38 7.03 0.62
C VAL A 157 6.42 6.49 -0.44
N LYS A 158 6.60 6.96 -1.67
CA LYS A 158 5.79 6.52 -2.82
C LYS A 158 6.15 5.10 -3.24
N SER A 159 5.14 4.35 -3.68
CA SER A 159 5.33 3.09 -4.37
C SER A 159 5.96 3.31 -5.75
N LEU A 160 6.58 2.26 -6.30
CA LEU A 160 7.10 2.26 -7.68
C LEU A 160 5.98 2.55 -8.70
N LEU A 161 4.76 2.08 -8.40
CA LEU A 161 3.60 2.31 -9.25
C LEU A 161 3.22 3.80 -9.29
N GLU A 162 3.13 4.44 -8.12
CA GLU A 162 2.89 5.89 -8.02
C GLU A 162 3.96 6.68 -8.76
N ASP A 163 5.24 6.40 -8.50
CA ASP A 163 6.38 7.08 -9.13
C ASP A 163 6.36 6.95 -10.67
N VAL A 164 6.07 5.75 -11.19
CA VAL A 164 5.97 5.52 -12.65
C VAL A 164 4.80 6.30 -13.26
N CYS A 165 3.64 6.34 -12.61
CA CYS A 165 2.48 7.07 -13.11
C CYS A 165 2.67 8.59 -13.04
N GLU A 166 3.14 9.10 -11.90
CA GLU A 166 3.34 10.54 -11.70
C GLU A 166 4.40 11.13 -12.64
N ARG A 167 5.50 10.41 -12.89
CA ARG A 167 6.51 10.84 -13.89
C ARG A 167 5.93 11.01 -15.29
N ARG A 168 4.82 10.34 -15.59
CA ARG A 168 4.10 10.45 -16.86
C ARG A 168 2.90 11.40 -16.77
N GLY A 169 2.72 12.11 -15.66
CA GLY A 169 1.63 13.06 -15.45
C GLY A 169 0.31 12.44 -15.00
N TYR A 170 0.30 11.17 -14.60
CA TYR A 170 -0.92 10.45 -14.22
C TYR A 170 -1.07 10.33 -12.71
N ARG A 171 -2.31 10.50 -12.24
CA ARG A 171 -2.66 10.32 -10.83
C ARG A 171 -3.00 8.86 -10.54
N VAL A 172 -2.60 8.39 -9.36
CA VAL A 172 -2.93 7.06 -8.83
C VAL A 172 -3.81 7.19 -7.60
N ILE A 173 -4.86 6.38 -7.51
CA ILE A 173 -5.71 6.24 -6.34
C ILE A 173 -5.70 4.78 -5.90
N PHE A 174 -5.37 4.54 -4.64
CA PHE A 174 -5.55 3.24 -4.01
C PHE A 174 -6.89 3.17 -3.30
N LEU A 175 -7.66 2.13 -3.60
CA LEU A 175 -8.90 1.87 -2.90
C LEU A 175 -8.64 1.43 -1.44
N PRO A 176 -9.62 1.61 -0.54
CA PRO A 176 -9.54 1.06 0.81
C PRO A 176 -9.35 -0.47 0.81
N LYS A 177 -8.62 -1.00 1.81
CA LYS A 177 -8.49 -2.45 1.99
C LYS A 177 -9.84 -3.06 2.34
N PHE A 178 -10.12 -4.26 1.80
CA PHE A 178 -11.31 -5.04 2.11
C PHE A 178 -12.64 -4.40 1.71
N HIS A 179 -12.63 -3.54 0.67
CA HIS A 179 -13.82 -2.90 0.12
C HIS A 179 -13.95 -3.12 -1.40
N PRO A 180 -14.06 -4.38 -1.88
CA PRO A 180 -14.14 -4.68 -3.31
C PRO A 180 -15.35 -4.06 -4.01
N GLU A 181 -16.43 -3.76 -3.28
CA GLU A 181 -17.62 -3.08 -3.78
C GLU A 181 -17.36 -1.65 -4.28
N LEU A 182 -16.26 -1.03 -3.84
CA LEU A 182 -15.81 0.29 -4.33
C LEU A 182 -15.06 0.19 -5.66
N ASN A 183 -14.66 -1.02 -6.08
CA ASN A 183 -13.96 -1.25 -7.33
C ASN A 183 -14.94 -1.81 -8.38
N PHE A 184 -15.47 -0.95 -9.25
CA PHE A 184 -16.50 -1.41 -10.19
C PHE A 184 -16.00 -2.48 -11.18
N ILE A 185 -14.68 -2.57 -11.40
CA ILE A 185 -14.09 -3.61 -12.26
C ILE A 185 -14.35 -5.02 -11.70
N GLU A 186 -14.55 -5.18 -10.38
CA GLU A 186 -14.90 -6.48 -9.78
C GLU A 186 -16.26 -6.98 -10.29
N MET A 187 -17.20 -6.06 -10.54
CA MET A 187 -18.49 -6.40 -11.15
C MET A 187 -18.34 -6.69 -12.65
N CYS A 188 -17.43 -6.01 -13.35
CA CYS A 188 -17.06 -6.35 -14.73
C CYS A 188 -16.49 -7.77 -14.80
N TRP A 189 -15.57 -8.13 -13.90
CA TRP A 189 -15.03 -9.49 -13.79
C TRP A 189 -16.11 -10.51 -13.46
N GLY A 190 -17.04 -10.20 -12.55
CA GLY A 190 -18.18 -11.07 -12.24
C GLY A 190 -19.06 -11.32 -13.48
N TYR A 191 -19.33 -10.29 -14.28
CA TYR A 191 -20.07 -10.43 -15.53
C TYR A 191 -19.33 -11.31 -16.54
N ALA A 192 -18.05 -11.02 -16.80
CA ALA A 192 -17.24 -11.78 -17.74
C ALA A 192 -17.11 -13.24 -17.32
N LYS A 193 -16.83 -13.52 -16.03
CA LYS A 193 -16.75 -14.90 -15.52
C LYS A 193 -18.05 -15.66 -15.74
N ARG A 194 -19.21 -15.02 -15.53
CA ARG A 194 -20.51 -15.65 -15.82
C ARG A 194 -20.66 -16.03 -17.29
N VAL A 195 -20.28 -15.13 -18.22
CA VAL A 195 -20.31 -15.43 -19.66
C VAL A 195 -19.30 -16.52 -20.00
N TYR A 196 -18.11 -16.45 -19.43
CA TYR A 196 -17.06 -17.43 -19.63
C TYR A 196 -17.53 -18.86 -19.28
N CYS A 197 -18.25 -19.01 -18.17
CA CYS A 197 -18.82 -20.30 -17.75
C CYS A 197 -19.89 -20.87 -18.71
N GLN A 198 -20.33 -20.11 -19.71
CA GLN A 198 -21.26 -20.59 -20.74
C GLN A 198 -20.54 -21.18 -21.96
N PHE A 199 -19.22 -20.97 -22.10
CA PHE A 199 -18.44 -21.60 -23.15
C PHE A 199 -18.22 -23.10 -22.87
N PRO A 200 -18.00 -23.92 -23.91
CA PRO A 200 -17.59 -25.31 -23.74
C PRO A 200 -16.32 -25.42 -22.90
N ILE A 201 -16.27 -26.45 -22.04
CA ILE A 201 -15.09 -26.77 -21.25
C ILE A 201 -13.94 -27.12 -22.20
N SER A 202 -12.78 -26.55 -21.95
CA SER A 202 -11.55 -26.84 -22.67
C SER A 202 -10.36 -26.81 -21.71
N SER A 203 -9.30 -27.53 -22.05
CA SER A 203 -7.98 -27.45 -21.42
C SER A 203 -6.92 -26.85 -22.35
N ASP A 204 -7.29 -26.53 -23.59
CA ASP A 204 -6.39 -25.92 -24.57
C ASP A 204 -6.17 -24.43 -24.25
N PRO A 205 -4.93 -24.00 -23.96
CA PRO A 205 -4.61 -22.61 -23.64
C PRO A 205 -5.11 -21.60 -24.67
N MET A 206 -5.08 -21.93 -25.97
CA MET A 206 -5.54 -21.03 -27.02
C MET A 206 -7.06 -20.84 -26.99
N ILE A 207 -7.80 -21.91 -26.69
CA ILE A 207 -9.25 -21.86 -26.54
C ILE A 207 -9.61 -21.09 -25.25
N LEU A 208 -8.88 -21.33 -24.16
CA LEU A 208 -9.07 -20.62 -22.88
C LEU A 208 -8.86 -19.12 -23.05
N GLU A 209 -7.78 -18.70 -23.71
CA GLU A 209 -7.48 -17.29 -23.99
C GLU A 209 -8.56 -16.65 -24.87
N LYS A 210 -8.92 -17.32 -25.98
CA LYS A 210 -9.98 -16.85 -26.89
C LYS A 210 -11.31 -16.64 -26.15
N ASN A 211 -11.71 -17.61 -25.32
CA ASN A 211 -12.94 -17.53 -24.54
C ASN A 211 -12.88 -16.43 -23.47
N ALA A 212 -11.73 -16.22 -22.83
CA ALA A 212 -11.55 -15.16 -21.86
C ALA A 212 -11.68 -13.77 -22.51
N LEU A 213 -11.04 -13.57 -23.67
CA LEU A 213 -11.16 -12.34 -24.45
C LEU A 213 -12.60 -12.09 -24.92
N ALA A 214 -13.27 -13.12 -25.45
CA ALA A 214 -14.68 -13.01 -25.87
C ALA A 214 -15.62 -12.68 -24.70
N ALA A 215 -15.39 -13.27 -23.52
CA ALA A 215 -16.15 -12.96 -22.31
C ALA A 215 -15.94 -11.51 -21.84
N LEU A 216 -14.71 -10.98 -21.94
CA LEU A 216 -14.40 -9.59 -21.60
C LEU A 216 -15.05 -8.60 -22.57
N GLU A 217 -14.99 -8.87 -23.87
CA GLU A 217 -15.61 -8.05 -24.92
C GLU A 217 -17.15 -8.03 -24.79
N SER A 218 -17.73 -9.09 -24.23
CA SER A 218 -19.19 -9.21 -24.08
C SER A 218 -19.81 -8.23 -23.08
N ILE A 219 -19.01 -7.56 -22.24
CA ILE A 219 -19.53 -6.71 -21.17
C ILE A 219 -20.15 -5.44 -21.80
N PRO A 220 -21.48 -5.22 -21.70
CA PRO A 220 -22.09 -4.05 -22.30
C PRO A 220 -21.64 -2.76 -21.61
N LEU A 221 -21.39 -1.69 -22.37
CA LEU A 221 -21.05 -0.37 -21.82
C LEU A 221 -22.09 0.12 -20.79
N LEU A 222 -23.37 -0.16 -21.03
CA LEU A 222 -24.44 0.17 -20.08
C LEU A 222 -24.27 -0.54 -18.73
N SER A 223 -23.81 -1.80 -18.74
CA SER A 223 -23.50 -2.55 -17.52
C SER A 223 -22.32 -1.93 -16.78
N MET A 224 -21.24 -1.57 -17.48
CA MET A 224 -20.08 -0.89 -16.89
C MET A 224 -20.49 0.42 -16.19
N ARG A 225 -21.33 1.24 -16.85
CA ARG A 225 -21.89 2.47 -16.26
C ARG A 225 -22.73 2.19 -15.01
N ARG A 226 -23.57 1.15 -15.04
CA ARG A 226 -24.38 0.73 -13.89
C ARG A 226 -23.52 0.23 -12.72
N PHE A 227 -22.44 -0.50 -13.01
CA PHE A 227 -21.49 -0.96 -12.01
C PHE A 227 -20.76 0.21 -11.36
N SER A 228 -20.28 1.18 -12.15
CA SER A 228 -19.68 2.41 -11.63
C SER A 228 -20.64 3.17 -10.70
N ASN A 229 -21.90 3.39 -11.13
CA ASN A 229 -22.92 4.01 -10.28
C ASN A 229 -23.19 3.23 -8.99
N ARG A 230 -23.12 1.89 -9.04
CA ARG A 230 -23.28 1.06 -7.85
C ARG A 230 -22.14 1.26 -6.86
N SER A 231 -20.90 1.31 -7.31
CA SER A 231 -19.74 1.61 -6.44
C SER A 231 -19.82 3.02 -5.84
N LEU A 232 -20.32 4.01 -6.60
CA LEU A 232 -20.56 5.36 -6.10
C LEU A 232 -21.59 5.39 -4.96
N ARG A 233 -22.68 4.62 -5.05
CA ARG A 233 -23.65 4.52 -3.94
C ARG A 233 -23.07 3.87 -2.68
N PHE A 234 -22.20 2.86 -2.83
CA PHE A 234 -21.48 2.31 -1.69
C PHE A 234 -20.59 3.36 -1.03
N MET A 235 -19.87 4.14 -1.86
CA MET A 235 -19.02 5.23 -1.38
C MET A 235 -19.82 6.30 -0.63
N ASP A 236 -21.00 6.65 -1.14
CA ASP A 236 -21.93 7.58 -0.49
C ASP A 236 -22.41 7.05 0.87
N GLY A 237 -22.85 5.78 0.93
CA GLY A 237 -23.21 5.13 2.19
C GLY A 237 -22.09 5.15 3.23
N TYR A 238 -20.85 4.87 2.82
CA TYR A 238 -19.71 4.94 3.74
C TYR A 238 -19.38 6.36 4.19
N ARG A 239 -19.56 7.37 3.35
CA ARG A 239 -19.41 8.79 3.74
C ARG A 239 -20.45 9.19 4.78
N CYS A 240 -21.65 8.61 4.71
CA CYS A 240 -22.70 8.76 5.71
C CYS A 240 -22.50 7.88 6.96
N GLY A 241 -21.36 7.20 7.09
CA GLY A 241 -21.03 6.41 8.27
C GLY A 241 -21.73 5.04 8.34
N LEU A 242 -22.29 4.55 7.24
CA LEU A 242 -22.83 3.19 7.17
C LEU A 242 -21.69 2.16 7.26
N ASN A 243 -21.95 1.02 7.90
CA ASN A 243 -21.08 -0.14 7.83
C ASN A 243 -21.39 -0.99 6.58
N GLY A 244 -20.59 -2.03 6.34
CA GLY A 244 -20.75 -2.88 5.15
C GLY A 244 -22.15 -3.50 5.01
N SER A 245 -22.72 -4.00 6.09
CA SER A 245 -24.05 -4.65 6.07
C SER A 245 -25.17 -3.65 5.75
N GLU A 246 -25.13 -2.47 6.38
CA GLU A 246 -26.08 -1.39 6.14
C GLU A 246 -25.96 -0.83 4.72
N ALA A 247 -24.73 -0.62 4.23
CA ALA A 247 -24.49 -0.15 2.87
C ALA A 247 -25.02 -1.15 1.83
N ILE A 248 -24.84 -2.45 2.04
CA ILE A 248 -25.42 -3.49 1.17
C ILE A 248 -26.95 -3.39 1.13
N TRP A 249 -27.59 -3.23 2.29
CA TRP A 249 -29.05 -3.10 2.37
C TRP A 249 -29.54 -1.82 1.68
N ALA A 250 -28.89 -0.68 1.95
CA ALA A 250 -29.21 0.61 1.36
C ALA A 250 -29.09 0.58 -0.18
N VAL A 251 -27.99 0.04 -0.71
CA VAL A 251 -27.77 -0.08 -2.15
C VAL A 251 -28.80 -0.98 -2.82
N LYS A 252 -29.30 -2.03 -2.15
CA LYS A 252 -30.38 -2.87 -2.65
C LYS A 252 -31.71 -2.12 -2.69
N LYS A 253 -32.07 -1.43 -1.60
CA LYS A 253 -33.32 -0.67 -1.47
C LYS A 253 -33.39 0.48 -2.49
N TYR A 254 -32.29 1.21 -2.68
CA TYR A 254 -32.23 2.42 -3.52
C TYR A 254 -31.48 2.22 -4.84
N HIS A 255 -31.64 1.05 -5.47
CA HIS A 255 -30.92 0.70 -6.70
C HIS A 255 -31.20 1.65 -7.89
N GLY A 256 -32.33 2.36 -7.89
CA GLY A 256 -32.72 3.37 -8.88
C GLY A 256 -32.17 4.77 -8.65
N HIS A 257 -31.64 5.07 -7.46
CA HIS A 257 -31.11 6.39 -7.12
C HIS A 257 -29.62 6.49 -7.44
N ARG A 258 -29.09 7.70 -7.65
CA ARG A 258 -27.64 7.91 -7.84
C ARG A 258 -26.89 8.11 -6.52
N CYS A 259 -27.56 8.65 -5.51
CA CYS A 259 -27.08 8.82 -4.13
C CYS A 259 -28.14 8.29 -3.16
N LEU A 260 -27.76 7.99 -1.93
CA LEU A 260 -28.71 7.62 -0.89
C LEU A 260 -29.49 8.87 -0.43
N PRO A 261 -30.82 8.77 -0.23
CA PRO A 261 -31.59 9.89 0.28
C PRO A 261 -31.11 10.30 1.69
N PRO A 262 -31.00 11.61 2.02
CA PRO A 262 -30.60 12.06 3.36
C PRO A 262 -31.46 11.47 4.49
N GLU A 263 -32.74 11.24 4.22
CA GLU A 263 -33.70 10.71 5.19
C GLU A 263 -33.35 9.29 5.63
N LEU A 264 -32.72 8.50 4.75
CA LEU A 264 -32.26 7.14 5.05
C LEU A 264 -31.14 7.14 6.09
N VAL A 265 -30.24 8.10 6.00
CA VAL A 265 -29.11 8.22 6.94
C VAL A 265 -29.66 8.49 8.33
N HIS A 266 -30.63 9.40 8.44
CA HIS A 266 -31.33 9.67 9.69
C HIS A 266 -32.11 8.46 10.23
N GLU A 267 -32.78 7.69 9.36
CA GLU A 267 -33.48 6.45 9.73
C GLU A 267 -32.50 5.42 10.33
N ILE A 268 -31.34 5.21 9.69
CA ILE A 268 -30.34 4.24 10.17
C ILE A 268 -29.66 4.74 11.46
N GLU A 269 -29.36 6.04 11.58
CA GLU A 269 -28.84 6.63 12.82
C GLU A 269 -29.83 6.49 13.98
N PHE A 270 -31.13 6.68 13.71
CA PHE A 270 -32.18 6.51 14.70
C PHE A 270 -32.26 5.06 15.19
N GLU A 271 -32.27 4.08 14.27
CA GLU A 271 -32.30 2.66 14.62
C GLU A 271 -31.02 2.22 15.36
N ARG A 272 -29.85 2.75 15.01
CA ARG A 272 -28.60 2.54 15.78
C ARG A 272 -28.72 3.02 17.22
N LYS A 273 -29.24 4.23 17.43
CA LYS A 273 -29.45 4.80 18.77
C LYS A 273 -30.46 3.98 19.59
N LYS A 274 -31.54 3.53 18.95
CA LYS A 274 -32.56 2.67 19.57
C LYS A 274 -31.99 1.32 20.01
N ALA A 275 -31.24 0.64 19.14
CA ALA A 275 -30.60 -0.64 19.46
C ALA A 275 -29.56 -0.52 20.59
N ALA A 276 -28.77 0.57 20.60
CA ALA A 276 -27.82 0.86 21.66
C ALA A 276 -28.48 1.17 23.01
N ALA A 277 -29.72 1.70 23.02
CA ALA A 277 -30.47 1.97 24.24
C ALA A 277 -31.13 0.70 24.84
N THR A 278 -31.24 -0.37 24.07
CA THR A 278 -31.78 -1.68 24.51
C THR A 278 -30.69 -2.73 24.78
N SER A 279 -29.41 -2.35 24.71
CA SER A 279 -28.25 -3.21 24.96
C SER A 279 -27.58 -2.82 26.28
#